data_AF-A0A6H2FQH0-F1
#
_entry.id   AF-A0A6H2FQH0-F1
#
_cell.length_a   1.000
_cell.length_b   1.000
_cell.length_c   1.000
_cell.angle_alpha   90.00
_cell.angle_beta   90.00
_cell.angle_gamma   90.00
#
_symmetry.space_group_name_H-M   'P 1'
#
loop_
_entity.id
_entity.type
_entity.pdbx_description
1 polymer ?
#
loop_
_entity_poly.entity_id
_entity_poly.type
_entity_poly.pdbx_seq_one_letter_code
_entity_poly.pdbx_strand_id
1 'polypeptide(L)' 'MLKKKEIEFLKNYINNKSFTIVVIGLFWKKSWCKINIAVVKGKKKYDKRNILKKKIWNIKKIRLLKKSI' A
#
# COMPACT_ATOMS: atom_id res chain seq x y z
N MET A 1 -13.69 -11.29 -14.49
CA MET A 1 -12.85 -12.49 -14.62
C MET A 1 -11.46 -12.08 -15.05
N LEU A 2 -10.44 -12.72 -14.46
CA LEU A 2 -9.04 -12.58 -14.85
C LEU A 2 -8.70 -13.57 -15.94
N LYS A 3 -7.76 -13.21 -16.83
CA LYS A 3 -7.24 -14.10 -17.86
C LYS A 3 -6.20 -15.04 -17.26
N LYS A 4 -6.02 -16.24 -17.85
CA LYS A 4 -5.05 -17.25 -17.40
C LYS A 4 -3.62 -16.69 -17.26
N LYS A 5 -3.21 -15.81 -18.18
CA LYS A 5 -1.92 -15.09 -18.15
C LYS A 5 -1.76 -14.18 -16.92
N GLU A 6 -2.83 -13.52 -16.48
CA GLU A 6 -2.79 -12.63 -15.30
C GLU A 6 -2.66 -13.43 -14.01
N ILE A 7 -3.30 -14.61 -13.94
CA ILE A 7 -3.19 -15.52 -12.80
C ILE A 7 -1.76 -16.03 -12.64
N GLU A 8 -1.13 -16.41 -13.75
CA GLU A 8 0.26 -16.90 -13.77
C GLU A 8 1.26 -15.81 -13.40
N PHE A 9 1.07 -14.59 -13.93
CA PHE A 9 1.83 -13.42 -13.52
C PHE A 9 1.70 -13.17 -12.01
N LEU A 10 0.47 -13.11 -11.48
CA LEU A 10 0.24 -12.90 -10.05
C LEU A 10 0.83 -14.01 -9.17
N LYS A 11 0.75 -15.28 -9.60
CA LYS A 11 1.37 -16.41 -8.91
C LYS A 11 2.88 -16.24 -8.78
N ASN A 12 3.56 -15.82 -9.85
CA ASN A 12 5.00 -15.56 -9.80
C ASN A 12 5.36 -14.45 -8.81
N TYR A 13 4.56 -13.39 -8.73
CA TYR A 13 4.78 -12.34 -7.72
C TYR A 13 4.53 -12.82 -6.29
N ILE A 14 3.50 -13.64 -6.05
CA ILE A 14 3.22 -14.19 -4.71
C ILE A 14 4.35 -15.11 -4.23
N ASN A 15 4.93 -15.91 -5.14
CA ASN A 15 6.00 -16.84 -4.78
C ASN A 15 7.27 -16.11 -4.28
N ASN A 16 7.46 -14.89 -4.74
CA ASN A 16 8.46 -13.98 -4.18
C ASN A 16 7.99 -13.46 -2.82
N LYS A 17 8.49 -14.04 -1.70
CA LYS A 17 8.16 -13.76 -0.29
C LYS A 17 7.97 -12.28 0.13
N SER A 18 8.44 -11.33 -0.66
CA SER A 18 8.40 -9.89 -0.36
C SER A 18 7.19 -9.14 -0.94
N PHE A 19 6.40 -9.77 -1.82
CA PHE A 19 5.26 -9.12 -2.46
C PHE A 19 3.93 -9.66 -1.91
N THR A 20 2.93 -8.78 -1.87
CA THR A 20 1.59 -9.08 -1.38
C THR A 20 0.59 -8.45 -2.34
N ILE A 21 -0.51 -9.14 -2.59
CA ILE A 21 -1.59 -8.63 -3.41
C ILE A 21 -2.58 -7.90 -2.50
N VAL A 22 -2.93 -6.66 -2.84
CA VAL A 22 -3.90 -5.86 -2.09
C VAL A 22 -4.91 -5.29 -3.06
N VAL A 23 -6.17 -5.27 -2.62
CA VAL A 23 -7.26 -4.61 -3.34
C VAL A 23 -7.16 -3.11 -3.11
N ILE A 24 -7.05 -2.33 -4.18
CA ILE A 24 -7.01 -0.86 -4.11
C ILE A 24 -8.43 -0.28 -4.02
N GLY A 25 -9.41 -0.95 -4.64
CA GLY A 25 -10.76 -0.46 -4.72
C GLY A 25 -11.67 -1.33 -5.58
N LEU A 26 -12.96 -1.12 -5.37
CA LEU A 26 -14.05 -1.78 -6.07
C LEU A 26 -14.78 -0.73 -6.92
N PHE A 27 -15.10 -1.06 -8.15
CA PHE A 27 -15.80 -0.15 -9.06
C PHE A 27 -16.84 -0.91 -9.86
N TRP A 28 -17.97 -0.24 -10.12
CA TRP A 28 -19.03 -0.82 -10.92
C TRP A 28 -18.72 -0.63 -12.42
N LYS A 29 -18.85 -1.70 -13.19
CA LYS A 29 -18.83 -1.64 -14.66
C LYS A 29 -20.11 -2.30 -15.17
N LYS A 30 -21.03 -1.48 -15.68
CA LYS A 30 -22.41 -1.89 -16.01
C LYS A 30 -23.06 -2.53 -14.77
N SER A 31 -23.60 -3.74 -14.88
CA SER A 31 -24.26 -4.46 -13.78
C SER A 31 -23.31 -5.28 -12.90
N TRP A 32 -21.98 -5.20 -13.11
CA TRP A 32 -21.00 -6.03 -12.37
C TRP A 32 -20.03 -5.18 -11.57
N CYS A 33 -19.74 -5.62 -10.35
CA CYS A 33 -18.69 -5.04 -9.52
C CYS A 33 -17.33 -5.63 -9.93
N LYS A 34 -16.38 -4.76 -10.24
CA LYS A 34 -15.00 -5.09 -10.61
C LYS A 34 -14.05 -4.64 -9.52
N ILE A 35 -12.94 -5.35 -9.43
CA ILE A 35 -11.93 -5.16 -8.39
C ILE A 35 -10.65 -4.69 -9.06
N ASN A 36 -10.08 -3.59 -8.57
CA ASN A 36 -8.73 -3.18 -8.90
C ASN A 36 -7.75 -3.79 -7.90
N ILE A 37 -6.79 -4.52 -8.42
CA ILE A 37 -5.82 -5.30 -7.65
C ILE A 37 -4.44 -4.72 -7.93
N ALA A 38 -3.63 -4.53 -6.88
CA ALA A 38 -2.25 -4.09 -6.98
C ALA A 38 -1.32 -5.07 -6.28
N VAL A 39 -0.11 -5.21 -6.83
CA VAL A 39 1.00 -5.92 -6.18
C VAL A 39 1.81 -4.89 -5.41
N VAL A 40 1.92 -5.08 -4.10
CA VAL A 40 2.68 -4.20 -3.21
C VAL A 40 3.82 -4.95 -2.56
N LYS A 41 4.95 -4.27 -2.36
CA LYS A 41 6.07 -4.79 -1.57
C LYS A 41 5.86 -4.42 -0.11
N GLY A 42 5.88 -5.41 0.78
CA GLY A 42 5.79 -5.16 2.21
C GLY A 42 6.97 -4.28 2.69
N LYS A 43 6.70 -3.23 3.47
CA LYS A 43 7.76 -2.42 4.09
C LYS A 43 8.50 -3.23 5.16
N LYS A 44 9.84 -3.21 5.11
CA LYS A 44 10.68 -3.82 6.14
C LYS A 44 10.43 -3.15 7.50
N LYS A 45 10.59 -3.88 8.60
CA LYS A 45 10.41 -3.35 9.97
C LYS A 45 11.30 -2.13 10.24
N TYR A 46 12.50 -2.09 9.65
CA TYR A 46 13.42 -0.97 9.73
C TYR A 46 12.82 0.32 9.16
N ASP A 47 12.27 0.27 7.95
CA ASP A 47 11.67 1.42 7.28
C ASP A 47 10.49 1.99 8.08
N LYS A 48 9.71 1.13 8.74
CA LYS A 48 8.60 1.55 9.61
C LYS A 48 9.08 2.42 10.77
N ARG A 49 10.23 2.11 11.38
CA ARG A 49 10.80 2.91 12.48
C ARG A 49 11.21 4.30 11.99
N ASN A 50 11.86 4.39 10.84
CA ASN A 50 12.31 5.67 10.31
C ASN A 50 11.12 6.58 9.90
N ILE A 51 10.10 5.98 9.29
CA ILE A 51 8.84 6.68 8.95
C ILE A 51 8.14 7.19 10.21
N LEU A 52 8.05 6.36 11.25
CA LEU A 52 7.41 6.75 12.51
C LEU A 52 8.15 7.92 13.16
N LYS A 53 9.49 7.86 13.23
CA LYS A 53 10.33 8.97 13.73
C LYS A 53 10.06 10.27 12.96
N LYS A 54 10.06 10.21 11.62
CA LYS A 54 9.80 11.38 10.76
C LYS A 54 8.39 11.95 10.97
N LYS A 55 7.37 11.10 11.12
CA LYS A 55 5.99 11.51 11.39
C LYS A 55 5.86 12.21 12.74
N ILE A 56 6.46 11.64 13.79
CA ILE A 56 6.49 12.23 15.13
C ILE A 56 7.20 13.59 15.11
N TRP A 57 8.35 13.67 14.43
CA TRP A 57 9.11 14.91 14.30
C TRP A 57 8.28 16.03 13.63
N ASN A 58 7.60 15.71 12.52
CA ASN A 58 6.75 16.68 11.83
C ASN A 58 5.61 17.20 12.72
N ILE A 59 4.95 16.32 13.47
CA ILE A 59 3.90 16.70 14.42
C ILE A 59 4.45 17.63 15.51
N LYS A 60 5.62 17.30 16.07
CA LYS A 60 6.27 18.11 17.11
C LYS A 60 6.67 19.48 16.57
N LYS A 61 7.20 19.55 15.35
CA LYS A 61 7.55 20.81 14.67
C LYS A 61 6.34 21.72 14.51
N ILE A 62 5.20 21.18 14.06
CA ILE A 62 3.94 21.95 13.91
C ILE A 62 3.47 22.51 15.27
N ARG A 63 3.58 21.72 16.35
CA ARG A 63 3.21 22.18 17.70
C ARG A 63 4.10 23.31 18.22
N LEU A 64 5.41 23.25 17.95
CA LEU A 64 6.34 24.30 18.34
C LEU A 64 6.03 25.61 17.62
N LEU A 65 5.79 25.56 16.30
CA LEU A 65 5.43 26.73 15.49
C LEU A 65 4.11 27.38 15.95
N LYS A 66 3.14 26.58 16.39
CA LYS A 66 1.86 27.10 16.94
C LYS A 66 1.97 27.70 18.33
N LYS A 67 3.03 27.40 19.10
CA LYS A 67 3.23 27.90 20.46
C LYS A 67 4.09 29.17 20.50
N SER A 68 4.82 29.45 19.42
CA SER A 68 5.61 30.66 19.24
C SER A 68 4.84 31.82 18.58
N ILE A 69 3.58 31.58 18.18
CA ILE A 69 2.61 32.61 17.77
C ILE A 69 1.71 32.89 18.98
#